data_AF-A0A0A1TY06-F1
#
_entry.id   AF-A0A0A1TY06-F1
#
_cell.length_a   1.000
_cell.length_b   1.000
_cell.length_c   1.000
_cell.angle_alpha   90.00
_cell.angle_beta   90.00
_cell.angle_gamma   90.00
#
_symmetry.space_group_name_H-M   'P 1'
#
loop_
_entity.id
_entity.type
_entity.pdbx_description
1 polymer ?
#
loop_
_entity_poly.entity_id
_entity_poly.type
_entity_poly.pdbx_seq_one_letter_code
_entity_poly.pdbx_strand_id
1 'polypeptide(L)' 'MGKVHGGLTRAGKVRNSTKKVDKIDNGKKKFPSGRGYIRYLYNKRIEMIDGKVKNYKFNPQN' A
#
# COMPACT_ATOMS: atom_id res chain seq x y z
N MET A 1 -6.33 -40.63 -3.19
CA MET A 1 -6.40 -39.53 -4.17
C MET A 1 -7.64 -38.70 -3.89
N GLY A 2 -7.50 -37.41 -3.58
CA GLY A 2 -8.62 -36.53 -3.27
C GLY A 2 -9.33 -35.99 -4.51
N LYS A 3 -10.45 -35.28 -4.32
CA LYS A 3 -11.21 -34.66 -5.40
C LYS A 3 -10.38 -33.57 -6.09
N VAL A 4 -10.03 -33.80 -7.35
CA VAL A 4 -9.20 -32.90 -8.17
C VAL A 4 -10.02 -31.80 -8.84
N HIS A 5 -11.32 -32.02 -9.05
CA HIS A 5 -12.17 -31.14 -9.86
C HIS A 5 -13.26 -30.46 -9.02
N GLY A 6 -13.36 -29.14 -9.17
CA GLY A 6 -14.40 -28.29 -8.58
C GLY A 6 -15.11 -27.44 -9.63
N GLY A 7 -16.14 -26.70 -9.23
CA GLY A 7 -16.89 -25.83 -10.14
C GLY A 7 -16.15 -24.52 -10.46
N LEU A 8 -16.09 -24.18 -11.76
CA LEU A 8 -15.47 -22.95 -12.27
C LEU A 8 -16.38 -21.71 -12.21
N THR A 9 -17.65 -21.88 -11.87
CA THR A 9 -18.71 -20.85 -11.92
C THR A 9 -18.48 -19.65 -11.00
N ARG A 10 -17.63 -19.79 -9.98
CA ARG A 10 -17.33 -18.72 -9.02
C ARG A 10 -16.07 -17.91 -9.35
N ALA A 11 -15.40 -18.23 -10.46
CA ALA A 11 -14.20 -17.52 -10.88
C ALA A 11 -14.51 -16.03 -11.09
N GLY A 12 -13.73 -15.16 -10.44
CA GLY A 12 -13.89 -13.70 -10.58
C GLY A 12 -15.06 -13.06 -9.82
N LYS A 13 -15.88 -13.84 -9.06
CA LYS A 13 -17.07 -13.33 -8.33
C LYS A 13 -16.79 -12.04 -7.57
N VAL A 14 -15.72 -12.01 -6.78
CA VAL A 14 -15.41 -10.87 -5.89
C VAL A 14 -14.90 -9.66 -6.68
N ARG A 15 -13.99 -9.84 -7.65
CA ARG A 15 -13.44 -8.73 -8.43
C ARG A 15 -14.50 -8.05 -9.30
N ASN A 16 -15.44 -8.83 -9.83
CA ASN A 16 -16.50 -8.32 -10.69
C ASN A 16 -17.65 -7.69 -9.90
N SER A 17 -17.87 -8.10 -8.64
CA SER A 17 -18.89 -7.51 -7.79
C SER A 17 -18.46 -6.17 -7.18
N THR A 18 -17.15 -5.95 -7.00
CA THR A 18 -16.64 -4.69 -6.44
C THR A 18 -16.72 -3.55 -7.45
N LYS A 19 -17.26 -2.39 -7.03
CA LYS A 19 -17.21 -1.15 -7.82
C LYS A 19 -15.77 -0.86 -8.25
N LYS A 20 -15.58 -0.54 -9.53
CA LYS A 20 -14.30 -0.03 -10.02
C LYS A 20 -14.08 1.39 -9.48
N VAL A 21 -13.01 1.57 -8.72
CA VAL A 21 -12.58 2.89 -8.24
C VAL A 21 -11.32 3.25 -9.00
N ASP A 22 -11.36 4.39 -9.69
CA ASP A 22 -10.20 4.94 -10.39
C ASP A 22 -9.18 5.50 -9.40
N LYS A 23 -7.92 5.56 -9.83
CA LYS A 23 -6.87 6.15 -9.02
C LYS A 23 -7.13 7.64 -8.90
N ILE A 24 -7.20 8.14 -7.67
CA ILE A 24 -7.27 9.57 -7.40
C ILE A 24 -5.94 10.20 -7.83
N ASP A 25 -5.98 11.11 -8.80
CA ASP A 25 -4.86 11.99 -9.05
C ASP A 25 -4.80 13.02 -7.91
N ASN A 26 -3.83 12.86 -7.03
CA ASN A 26 -3.66 13.71 -5.86
C ASN A 26 -2.86 15.00 -6.20
N GLY A 27 -2.59 15.28 -7.48
CA GLY A 27 -1.76 16.41 -7.93
C GLY A 27 -0.29 16.31 -7.48
N LYS A 28 0.10 15.16 -6.91
CA LYS A 28 1.45 14.94 -6.37
C LYS A 28 2.40 14.63 -7.53
N LYS A 29 3.50 15.38 -7.59
CA LYS A 29 4.62 15.08 -8.51
C LYS A 29 5.10 13.64 -8.30
N LYS A 30 5.61 13.04 -9.38
CA LYS A 30 6.20 11.70 -9.33
C LYS A 30 7.25 11.62 -8.22
N PHE A 31 7.16 10.57 -7.42
CA PHE A 31 8.07 10.35 -6.32
C PHE A 31 9.51 10.10 -6.87
N PRO A 32 10.56 10.66 -6.24
CA PRO A 32 11.93 10.39 -6.68
C PRO A 32 12.24 8.89 -6.63
N SER A 33 12.99 8.40 -7.62
CA SER A 33 13.43 7.00 -7.71
C SER A 33 14.90 6.84 -7.26
N GLY A 34 15.30 5.58 -7.03
CA GLY A 34 16.69 5.21 -6.72
C GLY A 34 17.27 5.91 -5.50
N ARG A 35 18.43 6.55 -5.66
CA ARG A 35 19.12 7.25 -4.56
C ARG A 35 18.29 8.40 -3.98
N GLY A 36 17.49 9.07 -4.80
CA GLY A 36 16.58 10.12 -4.35
C GLY A 36 15.53 9.57 -3.38
N TYR A 37 15.01 8.37 -3.67
CA TYR A 37 14.05 7.67 -2.81
C TYR A 37 14.66 7.34 -1.44
N ILE A 38 15.87 6.78 -1.44
CA ILE A 38 16.56 6.37 -0.21
C ILE A 38 16.82 7.58 0.68
N ARG A 39 17.24 8.72 0.09
CA ARG A 39 17.46 9.97 0.85
C ARG A 39 16.18 10.49 1.49
N TYR A 40 15.08 10.48 0.73
CA TYR A 40 13.77 10.86 1.27
C TYR A 40 13.36 9.96 2.44
N LEU A 41 13.52 8.64 2.30
CA LEU A 41 13.17 7.70 3.36
C LEU A 41 14.02 7.91 4.62
N TYR A 42 15.31 8.17 4.46
CA TYR A 42 16.20 8.46 5.59
C TYR A 42 15.73 9.70 6.35
N ASN A 43 15.57 10.83 5.66
CA ASN A 43 15.14 12.09 6.28
C ASN A 43 13.80 11.90 7.01
N LYS A 44 12.82 11.28 6.34
CA LYS A 44 11.48 11.04 6.91
C LYS A 44 11.52 10.15 8.15
N ARG A 45 12.40 9.14 8.19
CA ARG A 45 12.53 8.23 9.35
C ARG A 45 13.26 8.90 10.51
N ILE A 46 14.32 9.64 10.24
CA ILE A 46 15.08 10.34 11.27
C ILE A 46 14.23 11.45 11.92
N GLU A 47 13.52 12.26 11.12
CA GLU A 47 12.55 13.24 11.63
C GLU A 47 11.46 12.59 12.51
N MET A 48 11.09 11.35 12.21
CA MET A 48 10.08 10.58 12.95
C MET A 48 10.64 9.97 14.25
N ILE A 49 11.96 9.80 14.37
CA ILE A 49 12.65 9.23 15.54
C ILE A 49 13.07 10.33 16.53
N ASP A 50 13.27 11.57 16.07
CA ASP A 50 13.79 12.72 16.85
C ASP A 50 12.83 13.29 17.93
N GLY A 51 12.00 12.43 18.55
CA GLY A 51 11.64 12.61 19.97
C GLY A 51 10.30 13.23 20.31
N LYS A 52 9.43 13.60 19.37
CA LYS A 52 8.10 14.17 19.70
C LYS A 52 7.00 13.13 19.95
N VAL A 53 7.23 11.84 19.64
CA VAL A 53 6.19 10.79 19.74
C VAL A 53 6.78 9.57 20.44
N LYS A 54 6.25 9.23 21.63
CA LYS A 54 6.76 8.13 22.49
C LYS A 54 6.61 6.73 21.88
N ASN A 55 5.80 6.57 20.83
CA ASN A 55 5.56 5.28 20.17
C ASN A 55 5.63 5.48 18.65
N TYR A 56 6.75 5.10 18.03
CA TYR A 56 6.90 5.09 16.58
C TYR A 56 5.93 4.06 15.98
N LYS A 57 4.92 4.51 15.22
CA LYS A 57 4.05 3.65 14.42
C LYS A 57 4.11 4.12 12.97
N PHE A 58 4.67 3.31 12.09
CA PHE A 58 4.66 3.57 10.66
C PHE A 58 3.27 3.28 10.09
N ASN A 59 2.62 4.27 9.48
CA ASN A 59 1.26 4.20 8.94
C ASN A 59 0.22 3.69 9.97
N PRO A 60 0.03 4.39 11.11
CA PRO A 60 -1.00 4.01 12.06
C PRO A 60 -2.38 4.22 11.41
N GLN A 61 -3.28 3.28 11.64
CA GLN A 61 -4.69 3.50 11.38
C GLN A 61 -5.24 4.35 12.51
N ASN A 62 -6.15 5.28 12.18
CA ASN A 62 -6.90 6.05 13.17
C ASN A 62 -7.70 5.11 14.09
#